data_AF-A0A962MJ61-F1
#
_entry.id   AF-A0A962MJ61-F1
#
_cell.length_a   1.000
_cell.length_b   1.000
_cell.length_c   1.000
_cell.angle_alpha   90.00
_cell.angle_beta   90.00
_cell.angle_gamma   90.00
#
_symmetry.space_group_name_H-M   'P 1'
#
loop_
_entity.id
_entity.type
_entity.pdbx_description
1 polymer ?
#
loop_
_entity_poly.entity_id
_entity_poly.type
_entity_poly.pdbx_seq_one_letter_code
_entity_poly.pdbx_strand_id
1 'polypeptide(L)'
;LSKLLAEDIESMDRSQAEAVRATGASWSQWINYAVQPQVMPRLIGLSLYRLDINFRESAVLGLVGAGGIGATLNTAFDRYEFDTAAAIIITIIVIVMFAEYTSSLIRKRVQ
;
A
#
# COMPACT_ATOMS: atom_id res chain seq x y z
N LEU A 1 -7.29 7.55 -2.37
CA LEU A 1 -7.61 6.10 -2.43
C LEU A 1 -9.06 5.90 -2.84
N SER A 2 -10.02 6.54 -2.18
CA SER A 2 -11.46 6.42 -2.47
C SER A 2 -11.85 6.76 -3.91
N LYS A 3 -11.27 7.80 -4.51
CA LYS A 3 -11.53 8.14 -5.93
C LYS A 3 -11.07 7.04 -6.89
N LEU A 4 -9.85 6.53 -6.71
CA LEU A 4 -9.28 5.48 -7.55
C LEU A 4 -10.05 4.16 -7.41
N LEU A 5 -10.53 3.87 -6.19
CA LEU A 5 -11.42 2.73 -5.96
C LEU A 5 -12.78 2.91 -6.64
N ALA A 6 -13.34 4.13 -6.65
CA ALA A 6 -14.59 4.42 -7.34
C ALA A 6 -14.47 4.24 -8.86
N GLU A 7 -13.37 4.71 -9.47
CA GLU A 7 -13.07 4.51 -10.89
C GLU A 7 -12.93 3.01 -11.24
N ASP A 8 -12.35 2.20 -10.35
CA ASP A 8 -12.27 0.74 -10.53
C ASP A 8 -13.62 0.05 -10.44
N ILE A 9 -14.48 0.48 -9.50
CA ILE A 9 -15.85 -0.02 -9.40
C ILE A 9 -16.64 0.34 -10.67
N GLU A 10 -16.42 1.54 -11.23
CA GLU A 10 -17.10 1.99 -12.44
C GLU A 10 -16.63 1.25 -13.71
N SER A 11 -15.35 0.89 -13.78
CA SER A 11 -14.74 0.16 -14.89
C SER A 11 -14.85 -1.37 -14.80
N MET A 12 -15.43 -1.88 -13.72
CA MET A 12 -15.70 -3.29 -13.48
C MET A 12 -16.63 -3.91 -14.54
N ASP A 13 -16.50 -5.22 -14.80
CA ASP A 13 -17.38 -5.93 -15.71
C ASP A 13 -18.79 -6.07 -15.11
N ARG A 14 -19.72 -5.28 -15.67
CA ARG A 14 -21.12 -5.26 -15.27
C ARG A 14 -21.83 -6.56 -15.60
N SER A 15 -21.43 -7.28 -16.65
CA SER A 15 -22.06 -8.55 -17.03
C SER A 15 -21.83 -9.63 -15.97
N GLN A 16 -20.61 -9.71 -15.42
CA GLN A 16 -20.30 -10.62 -14.31
C GLN A 16 -21.09 -10.26 -13.05
N ALA A 17 -21.25 -8.96 -12.78
CA ALA A 17 -22.04 -8.50 -11.65
C ALA A 17 -23.53 -8.80 -11.81
N GLU A 18 -24.09 -8.61 -13.01
CA GLU A 18 -25.49 -8.91 -13.33
C GLU A 18 -25.78 -10.41 -13.28
N ALA A 19 -24.83 -11.26 -13.71
CA ALA A 19 -24.96 -12.71 -13.62
C ALA A 19 -25.16 -13.19 -12.17
N VAL A 20 -24.38 -12.66 -11.21
CA VAL A 20 -24.55 -12.97 -9.78
C VAL A 20 -25.91 -12.45 -9.27
N ARG A 21 -26.40 -11.32 -9.79
CA ARG A 21 -27.72 -10.80 -9.41
C ARG A 21 -28.85 -11.68 -9.95
N ALA A 22 -28.69 -12.25 -11.14
CA ALA A 22 -29.67 -13.13 -11.78
C ALA A 22 -29.86 -14.47 -11.04
N THR A 23 -28.91 -14.90 -10.20
CA THR A 23 -29.06 -16.10 -9.37
C THR A 23 -29.97 -15.88 -8.15
N GLY A 24 -30.53 -14.68 -7.97
CA GLY A 24 -31.34 -14.32 -6.80
C GLY A 24 -30.51 -13.88 -5.59
N ALA A 25 -29.25 -13.48 -5.79
CA ALA A 25 -28.39 -13.00 -4.72
C ALA A 25 -28.96 -11.73 -4.05
N SER A 26 -28.94 -11.71 -2.71
CA SER A 26 -29.25 -10.51 -1.94
C SER A 26 -28.19 -9.43 -2.16
N TRP A 27 -28.50 -8.19 -1.79
CA TRP A 27 -27.58 -7.05 -2.01
C TRP A 27 -26.19 -7.26 -1.37
N SER A 28 -26.14 -7.83 -0.16
CA SER A 28 -24.87 -8.14 0.51
C SER A 28 -24.09 -9.25 -0.20
N GLN A 29 -24.78 -10.27 -0.73
CA GLN A 29 -24.15 -11.30 -1.53
C GLN A 29 -23.61 -10.74 -2.85
N TRP A 30 -24.37 -9.86 -3.51
CA TRP A 30 -23.93 -9.20 -4.74
C TRP A 30 -22.65 -8.37 -4.54
N ILE A 31 -22.56 -7.60 -3.44
CA ILE A 31 -21.33 -6.85 -3.13
C ILE A 31 -20.14 -7.78 -2.88
N ASN A 32 -20.30 -8.80 -2.03
CA ASN A 32 -19.17 -9.64 -1.63
C ASN A 32 -18.70 -10.61 -2.73
N TYR A 33 -19.61 -11.07 -3.60
CA TYR A 33 -19.31 -12.10 -4.61
C TYR A 33 -19.20 -11.56 -6.04
N ALA A 34 -19.75 -10.38 -6.33
CA ALA A 34 -19.69 -9.79 -7.67
C ALA A 34 -18.76 -8.57 -7.70
N VAL A 35 -18.88 -7.64 -6.75
CA VAL A 35 -18.12 -6.37 -6.78
C VAL A 35 -16.75 -6.50 -6.13
N GLN A 36 -16.73 -6.94 -4.88
CA GLN A 36 -15.52 -7.01 -4.06
C GLN A 36 -14.40 -7.80 -4.74
N PRO A 37 -14.61 -9.00 -5.31
CA PRO A 37 -13.52 -9.80 -5.88
C PRO A 37 -12.87 -9.13 -7.10
N GLN A 38 -13.61 -8.32 -7.86
CA GLN A 38 -13.11 -7.66 -9.05
C GLN A 38 -12.23 -6.44 -8.70
N VAL A 39 -12.56 -5.70 -7.64
CA VAL A 39 -11.83 -4.48 -7.24
C VAL A 39 -10.79 -4.70 -6.14
N MET A 40 -10.94 -5.76 -5.34
CA MET A 40 -10.03 -6.09 -4.24
C MET A 40 -8.57 -6.25 -4.72
N PRO A 41 -8.29 -6.89 -5.87
CA PRO A 41 -6.94 -7.00 -6.38
C PRO A 41 -6.18 -5.68 -6.48
N ARG A 42 -6.87 -4.69 -7.05
CA ARG A 42 -6.31 -3.38 -7.30
C ARG A 42 -6.28 -2.52 -6.04
N LEU A 43 -7.30 -2.63 -5.19
CA LEU A 43 -7.32 -1.98 -3.88
C LEU A 43 -6.12 -2.41 -3.02
N ILE A 44 -5.85 -3.71 -2.92
CA ILE A 44 -4.71 -4.23 -2.17
C ILE A 44 -3.40 -3.71 -2.76
N GLY A 45 -3.21 -3.82 -4.08
CA GLY A 45 -1.99 -3.35 -4.74
C GLY A 45 -1.73 -1.86 -4.54
N LEU A 46 -2.77 -1.02 -4.66
CA LEU A 46 -2.66 0.42 -4.47
C LEU A 46 -2.42 0.81 -3.00
N SER A 47 -2.99 0.06 -2.06
CA SER A 47 -2.79 0.30 -0.62
C SER A 47 -1.36 -0.03 -0.19
N LEU A 48 -0.82 -1.16 -0.65
CA LEU A 48 0.57 -1.55 -0.41
C LEU A 48 1.55 -0.57 -1.04
N TYR A 49 1.29 -0.14 -2.29
CA TYR A 49 2.09 0.88 -2.94
C TYR A 49 2.10 2.21 -2.16
N ARG A 50 0.95 2.64 -1.66
CA ARG A 50 0.89 3.83 -0.80
C ARG A 50 1.63 3.62 0.51
N LEU A 51 1.51 2.46 1.15
CA LEU A 51 2.23 2.16 2.38
C LEU A 51 3.75 2.30 2.19
N ASP A 52 4.30 1.76 1.10
CA ASP A 52 5.72 1.89 0.76
C ASP A 52 6.15 3.35 0.61
N ILE A 53 5.39 4.13 -0.17
CA ILE A 53 5.67 5.56 -0.34
C ILE A 53 5.62 6.30 1.00
N ASN A 54 4.60 6.06 1.81
CA ASN A 54 4.46 6.73 3.10
C ASN A 54 5.63 6.38 4.04
N PHE A 55 6.15 5.16 4.00
CA PHE A 55 7.33 4.77 4.77
C PHE A 55 8.58 5.54 4.34
N ARG A 56 8.80 5.65 3.03
CA ARG A 56 9.93 6.39 2.46
C ARG A 56 9.81 7.88 2.72
N GLU A 57 8.62 8.43 2.56
CA GLU A 57 8.30 9.83 2.78
C GLU A 57 8.43 10.19 4.27
N SER A 58 8.08 9.30 5.20
CA SER A 58 8.32 9.50 6.64
C SER A 58 9.80 9.63 6.99
N ALA A 59 10.69 8.87 6.33
CA ALA A 59 12.13 9.01 6.52
C ALA A 59 12.64 10.37 6.03
N VAL A 60 12.15 10.86 4.88
CA VAL A 60 12.50 12.19 4.35
C VAL A 60 11.91 13.31 5.20
N LEU A 61 10.64 13.22 5.56
CA LEU A 61 9.93 14.20 6.40
C LEU A 61 10.52 14.27 7.81
N GLY A 62 11.04 13.17 8.33
CA GLY A 62 11.73 13.17 9.62
C GLY A 62 12.99 14.03 9.62
N LEU A 63 13.63 14.24 8.46
CA LEU A 63 14.79 15.14 8.32
C LEU A 63 14.41 16.63 8.41
N VAL A 64 13.17 16.98 8.05
CA VAL A 64 12.64 18.36 8.15
C VAL A 64 11.86 18.61 9.45
N GLY A 65 11.96 17.69 10.43
CA GLY A 65 11.41 17.87 11.78
C GLY A 65 10.00 17.29 11.99
N ALA A 66 9.46 16.51 11.05
CA ALA A 66 8.15 15.86 11.21
C ALA A 66 8.16 14.66 12.19
N GLY A 67 9.34 14.26 12.70
CA GLY A 67 9.51 13.13 13.62
C GLY A 67 9.79 11.78 12.94
N GLY A 68 9.61 10.68 13.66
CA GLY A 68 9.79 9.31 13.14
C GLY A 68 11.25 8.89 12.90
N ILE A 69 11.44 7.92 12.02
CA ILE A 69 12.76 7.30 11.75
C ILE A 69 13.77 8.33 11.21
N GLY A 70 13.30 9.29 10.39
CA GLY A 70 14.15 10.37 9.88
C GLY A 70 14.65 11.32 10.96
N ALA A 71 13.87 11.54 12.04
CA ALA A 71 14.33 12.35 13.17
C ALA A 71 15.41 11.62 13.98
N THR A 72 15.31 10.30 14.14
CA THR A 72 16.37 9.48 14.75
C THR A 72 17.65 9.52 13.92
N LEU A 73 17.54 9.46 12.59
CA LEU A 73 18.67 9.60 11.68
C LEU A 73 19.34 10.97 11.81
N ASN A 74 18.57 12.06 11.81
CA ASN A 74 19.10 13.41 12.01
C ASN A 74 19.79 13.55 13.37
N THR A 75 19.20 13.00 14.43
CA THR A 75 19.81 13.04 15.78
C THR A 75 21.18 12.35 15.81
N ALA A 76 21.34 11.22 15.10
CA ALA A 76 22.61 10.53 14.99
C ALA A 76 23.64 11.35 14.19
N PHE A 77 23.21 12.03 13.11
CA PHE A 77 24.05 12.96 12.36
C PHE A 77 24.49 14.17 13.20
N ASP A 78 23.57 14.78 13.95
CA ASP A 78 23.85 15.92 14.84
C ASP A 78 24.84 15.56 15.96
N ARG A 79 24.86 14.29 16.38
CA ARG A 79 25.80 13.74 17.36
C ARG A 79 27.12 13.27 16.76
N TYR A 80 27.29 13.37 15.45
CA TYR A 80 28.44 12.81 14.71
C TYR A 80 28.62 11.28 14.90
N GLU A 81 27.54 10.58 15.23
CA GLU A 81 27.50 9.12 15.39
C GLU A 81 27.26 8.43 14.04
N PHE A 82 28.26 8.48 13.16
CA PHE A 82 28.13 7.98 11.79
C PHE A 82 27.88 6.46 11.71
N ASP A 83 28.38 5.68 12.68
CA ASP A 83 28.09 4.25 12.77
C ASP A 83 26.60 3.99 13.00
N THR A 84 25.99 4.73 13.94
CA THR A 84 24.56 4.66 14.23
C THR A 84 23.75 5.13 13.02
N ALA A 85 24.15 6.23 12.38
CA ALA A 85 23.47 6.75 11.19
C ALA A 85 23.50 5.74 10.02
N ALA A 86 24.63 5.08 9.79
CA ALA A 86 24.77 4.05 8.77
C ALA A 86 23.85 2.84 9.05
N ALA A 87 23.78 2.38 10.31
CA ALA A 87 22.88 1.30 10.71
C ALA A 87 21.40 1.64 10.47
N ILE A 88 20.99 2.90 10.76
CA ILE A 88 19.63 3.37 10.49
C ILE A 88 19.34 3.37 8.98
N ILE A 89 20.25 3.90 8.16
CA ILE A 89 20.09 3.93 6.70
C ILE A 89 19.94 2.51 6.14
N ILE A 90 20.79 1.57 6.56
CA ILE A 90 20.70 0.17 6.13
C ILE A 90 19.35 -0.44 6.52
N THR A 91 18.88 -0.17 7.75
CA THR A 91 17.58 -0.66 8.23
C THR A 91 16.43 -0.13 7.37
N ILE A 92 16.44 1.16 7.01
CA ILE A 92 15.43 1.74 6.11
C ILE A 92 15.46 1.03 4.75
N ILE A 93 16.65 0.83 4.17
CA ILE A 93 16.81 0.14 2.88
C ILE A 93 16.21 -1.27 2.96
N VAL A 94 16.51 -2.04 4.00
CA VAL A 94 15.98 -3.40 4.19
C VAL A 94 14.45 -3.40 4.27
N ILE A 95 13.86 -2.48 5.04
CA ILE A 95 12.40 -2.37 5.17
C ILE A 95 11.75 -2.03 3.83
N VAL A 96 12.31 -1.06 3.09
CA VAL A 96 11.82 -0.64 1.78
C VAL A 96 11.91 -1.80 0.77
N MET A 97 13.05 -2.50 0.70
CA MET A 97 13.19 -3.66 -0.17
C MET A 97 12.19 -4.76 0.19
N PHE A 98 11.96 -5.01 1.48
CA PHE A 98 10.98 -6.00 1.93
C PHE A 98 9.55 -5.60 1.54
N ALA A 99 9.19 -4.32 1.67
CA ALA A 99 7.89 -3.79 1.26
C ALA A 99 7.69 -3.87 -0.26
N GLU A 100 8.69 -3.50 -1.06
CA GLU A 100 8.67 -3.62 -2.52
C GLU A 100 8.52 -5.09 -2.95
N TYR A 101 9.30 -5.99 -2.35
CA TYR A 101 9.22 -7.42 -2.64
C TYR A 101 7.84 -7.99 -2.32
N THR A 102 7.30 -7.67 -1.13
CA THR A 102 5.97 -8.11 -0.71
C THR A 102 4.87 -7.56 -1.61
N SER A 103 4.95 -6.28 -1.99
CA SER A 103 4.03 -5.65 -2.95
C SER A 103 4.06 -6.35 -4.31
N SER A 104 5.26 -6.70 -4.81
CA SER A 104 5.42 -7.41 -6.08
C SER A 104 4.86 -8.83 -6.05
N LEU A 105 5.05 -9.56 -4.95
CA LEU A 105 4.52 -10.90 -4.74
C LEU A 105 3.00 -10.90 -4.66
N ILE A 106 2.43 -9.96 -3.92
CA ILE A 106 0.99 -9.84 -3.77
C ILE A 106 0.38 -9.49 -5.12
N ARG A 107 0.93 -8.52 -5.87
CA ARG A 107 0.46 -8.24 -7.25
C ARG A 107 0.47 -9.48 -8.13
N LYS A 108 1.54 -10.28 -8.11
CA LYS A 108 1.65 -11.52 -8.90
C LYS A 108 0.66 -12.61 -8.53
N ARG A 109 0.15 -12.64 -7.29
CA ARG A 109 -0.85 -13.62 -6.85
C ARG A 109 -2.29 -13.17 -7.09
N VAL A 110 -2.47 -11.88 -7.31
CA VAL A 110 -3.74 -11.19 -7.27
C VAL A 110 -4.18 -10.74 -8.66
N GLN A 111 -3.24 -10.62 -9.61
CA GLN A 111 -3.45 -10.58 -11.06
C GLN A 111 -3.34 -11.98 -11.64
#